data_AF-A0A7I4Y8L0-F1
#
_entry.id   AF-A0A7I4Y8L0-F1
#
_cell.length_a   1.000
_cell.length_b   1.000
_cell.length_c   1.000
_cell.angle_alpha   90.00
_cell.angle_beta   90.00
_cell.angle_gamma   90.00
#
_symmetry.space_group_name_H-M   'P 1'
#
loop_
_entity.id
_entity.type
_entity.pdbx_description
1 polymer ?
#
loop_
_entity_poly.entity_id
_entity_poly.type
_entity_poly.pdbx_seq_one_letter_code
_entity_poly.pdbx_strand_id
1 'polypeptide(L)'
;MGHGHHEPFKIPHYSIYNNYREFPELAAHEKRLAQIGLKDNWIRNYVFMFDRDMPHVRGQWNHFKRLILPGWKGGVGLAALVIAIEEGYQYYYYGKTSWDAHH
;
A
#
# COMPACT_ATOMS: atom_id res chain seq x y z
N MET A 1 -24.93 40.03 13.87
CA MET A 1 -25.42 38.64 13.72
C MET A 1 -24.29 37.81 13.17
N GLY A 2 -23.89 36.75 13.87
CA GLY A 2 -22.56 36.12 13.78
C GLY A 2 -22.28 35.38 12.48
N HIS A 3 -21.06 35.56 11.95
CA HIS A 3 -20.51 34.81 10.83
C HIS A 3 -20.15 33.39 11.29
N GLY A 4 -20.83 32.38 10.73
CA GLY A 4 -20.53 30.97 10.98
C GLY A 4 -19.23 30.56 10.31
N HIS A 5 -18.18 30.38 11.09
CA HIS A 5 -16.96 29.71 10.67
C HIS A 5 -17.26 28.22 10.44
N HIS A 6 -17.66 27.84 9.23
CA HIS A 6 -17.62 26.44 8.84
C HIS A 6 -16.17 26.06 8.56
N GLU A 7 -15.58 25.27 9.45
CA GLU A 7 -14.31 24.63 9.19
C GLU A 7 -14.44 23.72 7.94
N PRO A 8 -13.47 23.75 7.00
CA PRO A 8 -13.58 23.06 5.71
C PRO A 8 -13.45 21.54 5.79
N PHE A 9 -13.31 20.97 6.98
CA PHE A 9 -13.17 19.54 7.19
C PHE A 9 -14.08 19.06 8.32
N LYS A 10 -14.61 17.84 8.18
CA LYS A 10 -15.39 17.18 9.21
C LYS A 10 -14.46 16.34 10.06
N ILE A 11 -14.28 16.73 11.32
CA ILE A 11 -13.52 15.94 12.30
C ILE A 11 -14.33 14.66 12.60
N PRO A 12 -13.75 13.46 12.40
CA PRO A 12 -14.45 12.22 12.69
C PRO A 12 -14.64 12.02 14.21
N HIS A 13 -15.69 11.29 14.58
CA HIS A 13 -15.97 11.02 15.98
C HIS A 13 -14.85 10.19 16.63
N TYR A 14 -14.43 10.54 17.85
CA TYR A 14 -13.27 9.95 18.52
C TYR A 14 -13.33 8.41 18.68
N SER A 15 -14.53 7.84 18.65
CA SER A 15 -14.74 6.39 18.82
C SER A 15 -14.06 5.54 17.75
N ILE A 16 -13.67 6.12 16.61
CA ILE A 16 -12.92 5.42 15.56
C ILE A 16 -11.59 4.86 16.07
N TYR A 17 -10.99 5.46 17.11
CA TYR A 17 -9.71 5.03 17.69
C TYR A 17 -9.85 4.03 18.84
N ASN A 18 -11.06 3.51 19.10
CA ASN A 18 -11.27 2.48 20.13
C ASN A 18 -10.75 1.10 19.69
N ASN A 19 -10.37 0.94 18.43
CA ASN A 19 -9.83 -0.29 17.83
C ASN A 19 -8.34 -0.53 18.12
N TYR A 20 -7.75 0.15 19.12
CA TYR A 20 -6.32 0.06 19.45
C TYR A 20 -5.82 -1.38 19.70
N ARG A 21 -6.71 -2.30 20.11
CA ARG A 21 -6.39 -3.72 20.35
C ARG A 21 -6.23 -4.55 19.08
N GLU A 22 -6.71 -4.06 17.94
CA GLU A 22 -6.55 -4.73 16.64
C GLU A 22 -5.13 -4.59 16.10
N PHE A 23 -4.38 -3.60 16.60
CA PHE A 23 -2.99 -3.37 16.22
C PHE A 23 -2.08 -4.20 17.14
N PRO A 24 -1.29 -5.14 16.58
CA PRO A 24 -0.48 -6.06 17.39
C PRO A 24 0.57 -5.32 18.23
N GLU A 25 1.08 -4.19 17.74
CA GLU A 25 2.09 -3.38 18.43
C GLU A 25 1.53 -2.71 19.69
N LEU A 26 0.33 -2.11 19.58
CA LEU A 26 -0.38 -1.49 20.71
C LEU A 26 -0.91 -2.54 21.69
N ALA A 27 -1.45 -3.66 21.21
CA ALA A 27 -1.87 -4.77 22.06
C ALA A 27 -0.70 -5.36 22.86
N ALA A 28 0.48 -5.51 22.24
CA ALA A 28 1.69 -5.94 22.93
C ALA A 28 2.21 -4.90 23.92
N HIS A 29 1.99 -3.60 23.66
CA HIS A 29 2.31 -2.53 24.60
C HIS A 29 1.38 -2.56 25.82
N GLU A 30 0.07 -2.65 25.62
CA GLU A 30 -0.93 -2.81 26.71
C GLU A 30 -0.59 -4.03 27.57
N LYS A 31 -0.25 -5.17 26.95
CA LYS A 31 0.14 -6.40 27.67
C LYS A 31 1.42 -6.22 28.50
N ARG A 32 2.43 -5.54 27.95
CA ARG A 32 3.70 -5.27 28.66
C ARG A 32 3.50 -4.34 29.85
N LEU A 33 2.67 -3.31 29.72
CA LEU A 33 2.31 -2.43 30.83
C LEU A 33 1.48 -3.16 31.89
N ALA A 34 0.52 -4.00 31.47
CA ALA A 34 -0.29 -4.78 32.38
C ALA A 34 0.54 -5.77 33.22
N GLN A 35 1.62 -6.33 32.66
CA GLN A 35 2.55 -7.20 33.38
C GLN A 35 3.24 -6.51 34.55
N ILE A 36 3.43 -5.19 34.48
CA ILE A 36 4.03 -4.37 35.54
C ILE A 36 2.96 -3.60 36.34
N GLY A 37 1.67 -3.92 36.15
CA GLY A 37 0.55 -3.27 36.84
C GLY A 37 0.24 -1.85 36.37
N LEU A 38 0.79 -1.43 35.22
CA LEU A 38 0.59 -0.10 34.64
C LEU A 38 -0.43 -0.15 33.50
N LYS A 39 -1.04 1.02 33.22
CA LYS A 39 -1.97 1.21 32.11
C LYS A 39 -1.70 2.55 31.44
N ASP A 40 -1.60 2.54 30.12
CA ASP A 40 -1.51 3.76 29.31
C ASP A 40 -2.92 4.28 28.97
N ASN A 41 -3.24 5.48 29.44
CA ASN A 41 -4.51 6.16 29.17
C ASN A 41 -4.54 6.86 27.81
N TRP A 42 -3.38 7.10 27.20
CA TRP A 42 -3.21 7.80 25.93
C TRP A 42 -3.06 6.84 24.74
N ILE A 43 -3.15 5.53 24.96
CA ILE A 43 -2.95 4.51 23.92
C ILE A 43 -3.81 4.72 22.67
N ARG A 44 -5.03 5.25 22.83
CA ARG A 44 -5.94 5.57 21.72
C ARG A 44 -5.44 6.71 20.84
N ASN A 45 -4.70 7.66 21.42
CA ASN A 45 -4.15 8.80 20.70
C ASN A 45 -3.08 8.38 19.70
N TYR A 46 -2.39 7.25 19.94
CA TYR A 46 -1.35 6.76 19.04
C TYR A 46 -1.88 5.89 17.90
N VAL A 47 -3.16 5.50 17.94
CA VAL A 47 -3.77 4.56 16.98
C VAL A 47 -3.59 5.00 15.54
N PHE A 48 -3.76 6.29 15.25
CA PHE A 48 -3.61 6.81 13.89
C PHE A 48 -2.21 6.55 13.32
N MET A 49 -1.18 6.49 14.18
CA MET A 49 0.17 6.16 13.74
C MET A 49 0.28 4.70 13.35
N PHE A 50 -0.44 3.79 13.99
CA PHE A 50 -0.35 2.35 13.71
C PHE A 50 -1.33 1.88 12.63
N ASP A 51 -1.98 2.80 11.93
CA ASP A 51 -2.91 2.46 10.86
C ASP A 51 -2.21 1.71 9.71
N ARG A 52 -2.91 0.73 9.13
CA ARG A 52 -2.37 -0.23 8.14
C ARG A 52 -1.98 0.41 6.81
N ASP A 53 -2.42 1.65 6.60
CA ASP A 53 -2.04 2.46 5.45
C ASP A 53 -0.72 3.21 5.64
N MET A 54 -0.18 3.26 6.85
CA MET A 54 1.10 3.92 7.09
C MET A 54 2.31 3.05 6.67
N PRO A 55 3.36 3.66 6.10
CA PRO A 55 4.52 2.94 5.55
C PRO A 55 5.25 2.07 6.58
N HIS A 56 5.31 2.50 7.83
CA HIS A 56 6.04 1.80 8.90
C HIS A 56 5.30 0.57 9.43
N VAL A 57 3.98 0.48 9.27
CA VAL A 57 3.15 -0.65 9.75
C VAL A 57 3.09 -1.78 8.72
N ARG A 58 3.04 -1.43 7.43
CA ARG A 58 2.86 -2.39 6.34
C ARG A 58 4.12 -3.22 6.03
N GLY A 59 5.25 -2.85 6.63
CA GLY A 59 6.57 -3.42 6.41
C GLY A 59 7.29 -2.79 5.21
N GLN A 60 8.58 -2.50 5.38
CA GLN A 60 9.41 -1.81 4.39
C GLN A 60 9.38 -2.49 3.01
N TRP A 61 9.29 -3.81 2.96
CA TRP A 61 9.24 -4.58 1.71
C TRP A 61 7.94 -4.40 0.93
N ASN A 62 6.78 -4.37 1.60
CA ASN A 62 5.50 -4.12 0.93
C ASN A 62 5.41 -2.67 0.44
N HIS A 63 5.97 -1.73 1.19
CA HIS A 63 6.09 -0.35 0.76
C HIS A 63 6.97 -0.22 -0.48
N PHE A 64 8.15 -0.85 -0.47
CA PHE A 64 9.06 -0.92 -1.62
C PHE A 64 8.38 -1.50 -2.86
N LYS A 65 7.70 -2.65 -2.74
CA LYS A 65 6.92 -3.25 -3.84
C LYS A 65 5.87 -2.29 -4.40
N ARG A 66 5.18 -1.54 -3.54
CA ARG A 66 4.18 -0.55 -3.96
C ARG A 66 4.80 0.66 -4.65
N LEU A 67 6.07 0.97 -4.44
CA LEU A 67 6.75 2.07 -5.13
C LEU A 67 7.31 1.63 -6.49
N ILE A 68 7.88 0.42 -6.58
CA ILE A 68 8.60 -0.03 -7.78
C ILE A 68 7.73 -0.83 -8.75
N LEU A 69 6.77 -1.62 -8.23
CA LEU A 69 5.94 -2.50 -9.05
C LEU A 69 4.60 -1.91 -9.59
N PRO A 70 4.18 -0.65 -9.30
CA PRO A 70 3.08 -0.05 -10.05
C PRO A 70 3.37 -0.08 -11.54
N GLY A 71 2.44 -0.65 -12.31
CA GLY A 71 2.60 -0.72 -13.76
C GLY A 71 3.45 -1.89 -14.27
N TRP A 72 4.10 -2.69 -13.42
CA TRP A 72 4.88 -3.86 -13.88
C TRP A 72 4.04 -4.81 -14.73
N LYS A 73 2.83 -5.17 -14.26
CA LYS A 73 1.91 -6.05 -15.00
C LYS A 73 1.46 -5.44 -16.33
N GLY A 74 1.20 -4.13 -16.35
CA GLY A 74 0.81 -3.41 -17.56
C GLY A 74 1.96 -3.31 -18.56
N GLY A 75 3.18 -3.01 -18.08
CA GLY A 75 4.39 -2.95 -18.90
C GLY A 75 4.75 -4.29 -19.52
N VAL A 76 4.69 -5.38 -18.75
CA VAL A 76 4.88 -6.74 -19.28
C VAL A 76 3.83 -7.09 -20.34
N GLY A 77 2.56 -6.73 -20.10
CA GLY A 77 1.49 -6.94 -21.08
C GLY A 77 1.72 -6.17 -22.38
N LEU A 78 2.13 -4.91 -22.29
CA LEU A 78 2.43 -4.08 -23.46
C LEU A 78 3.64 -4.61 -24.23
N ALA A 79 4.71 -4.98 -23.54
CA ALA A 79 5.90 -5.56 -24.16
C ALA A 79 5.57 -6.86 -24.91
N ALA A 80 4.80 -7.76 -24.29
CA ALA A 80 4.36 -9.00 -24.94
C ALA A 80 3.50 -8.73 -26.18
N LEU A 81 2.60 -7.74 -26.12
CA LEU A 81 1.77 -7.34 -27.26
C LEU A 81 2.63 -6.82 -28.42
N VAL A 82 3.59 -5.94 -28.13
CA VAL A 82 4.50 -5.39 -29.14
C VAL A 82 5.31 -6.50 -29.80
N ILE A 83 5.92 -7.40 -29.01
CA ILE A 83 6.69 -8.54 -29.52
C ILE A 83 5.81 -9.41 -30.43
N ALA A 84 4.56 -9.70 -30.03
CA ALA A 84 3.66 -10.51 -30.83
C ALA A 84 3.30 -9.85 -32.18
N ILE A 85 3.13 -8.52 -32.20
CA ILE A 85 2.86 -7.77 -33.43
C ILE A 85 4.10 -7.78 -34.33
N GLU A 86 5.28 -7.51 -33.78
CA GLU A 86 6.54 -7.45 -34.53
C GLU A 86 6.87 -8.81 -35.16
N GLU A 87 6.82 -9.88 -34.37
CA GLU A 87 7.10 -11.24 -34.86
C GLU A 87 6.03 -11.72 -35.84
N GLY A 88 4.75 -11.42 -35.59
CA GLY A 88 3.67 -11.73 -36.51
C GLY A 88 3.83 -11.02 -37.87
N TYR A 89 4.22 -9.75 -37.86
CA TYR A 89 4.52 -8.98 -39.06
C TYR A 89 5.73 -9.54 -39.82
N GLN A 90 6.82 -9.84 -39.10
CA GLN A 90 8.03 -10.41 -39.70
C GLN A 90 7.76 -11.79 -40.34
N TYR A 91 7.03 -12.65 -39.63
CA TYR A 91 6.66 -13.96 -40.14
C TYR A 91 5.76 -13.85 -41.39
N TYR A 92 4.77 -12.97 -41.37
CA TYR A 92 3.83 -12.81 -42.49
C TYR A 92 4.49 -12.27 -43.76
N TYR A 93 5.36 -11.26 -43.65
CA TYR A 93 5.96 -10.60 -44.82
C TYR A 93 7.29 -11.20 -45.27
N TYR A 94 8.09 -11.72 -44.34
CA TYR A 94 9.46 -12.18 -44.63
C TYR A 94 9.65 -13.67 -44.38
N GLY A 95 8.65 -14.39 -43.87
CA GLY A 95 8.68 -15.84 -43.64
C GLY A 95 9.67 -16.29 -42.56
N LYS A 96 10.22 -15.35 -41.79
CA LYS A 96 11.24 -15.57 -40.76
C LYS A 96 10.90 -14.76 -39.52
N THR A 97 11.25 -15.28 -38.37
CA THR A 97 11.15 -14.59 -37.08
C THR A 97 12.51 -14.01 -36.70
N SER A 98 12.55 -13.02 -35.80
CA SER A 98 13.84 -12.47 -35.34
C SER A 98 14.67 -13.53 -34.60
N TRP A 99 14.02 -14.55 -34.07
CA TRP A 99 14.59 -15.71 -33.38
C TRP A 99 15.33 -16.69 -34.31
N ASP A 100 14.99 -16.71 -35.61
CA ASP A 100 15.69 -17.56 -36.59
C ASP A 100 17.12 -17.11 -36.86
N ALA A 101 17.45 -15.83 -36.60
CA ALA A 101 18.79 -15.28 -36.80
C ALA A 101 19.77 -15.63 -35.65
N HIS A 102 19.26 -16.19 -34.54
CA HIS A 102 20.02 -16.49 -33.32
C HIS A 102 20.40 -17.98 -33.17
N HIS A 103 20.16 -18.82 -34.20
CA HIS A 103 20.56 -20.22 -34.25
C HIS A 103 21.58 -20.49 -35.37
#